data_AF-A0A317Z326-F1
#
_entry.id   AF-A0A317Z326-F1
#
_cell.length_a   1.000
_cell.length_b   1.000
_cell.length_c   1.000
_cell.angle_alpha   90.00
_cell.angle_beta   90.00
_cell.angle_gamma   90.00
#
_symmetry.space_group_name_H-M   'P 1'
#
loop_
_entity.id
_entity.type
_entity.pdbx_description
1 polymer ?
#
loop_
_entity_poly.entity_id
_entity_poly.type
_entity_poly.pdbx_seq_one_letter_code
_entity_poly.pdbx_strand_id
1 'polypeptide(L)' 'APLVLVNTPENARQKPMSIGKAVMFVDAKVLDDNKNEVGLNEIGELAIRAKNVTPGYWNKPEETAKIFHN' A
#
# COMPACT_ATOMS: atom_id res chain seq x y z
N ALA A 1 -4.22 14.37 -1.05
CA ALA A 1 -4.04 12.94 -0.77
C ALA A 1 -2.72 12.47 -1.39
N PRO A 2 -1.95 11.60 -0.74
CA PRO A 2 -0.71 11.07 -1.31
C PRO A 2 -0.99 10.13 -2.49
N LEU A 3 -0.16 10.19 -3.53
CA LEU A 3 -0.14 9.20 -4.61
C LEU A 3 0.73 8.01 -4.18
N VAL A 4 0.23 6.79 -4.36
CA VAL A 4 0.88 5.54 -3.92
C VAL A 4 1.20 4.65 -5.11
N LEU A 5 0.18 4.28 -5.90
CA LEU A 5 0.30 3.42 -7.07
C LEU A 5 -0.13 4.17 -8.33
N VAL A 6 0.53 3.91 -9.45
CA VAL A 6 0.17 4.48 -10.75
C VAL A 6 0.23 3.44 -11.86
N ASN A 7 -0.83 3.37 -12.66
CA ASN A 7 -0.87 2.60 -13.89
C ASN A 7 -0.52 3.53 -15.06
N THR A 8 0.77 3.57 -15.43
CA THR A 8 1.24 4.41 -16.54
C THR A 8 0.55 4.03 -17.85
N PRO A 9 0.48 4.91 -18.86
CA PRO A 9 -0.12 4.58 -20.16
C PRO A 9 0.48 3.32 -20.80
N GLU A 10 1.76 3.06 -20.59
CA GLU A 10 2.42 1.83 -21.03
C GLU A 10 1.90 0.59 -20.30
N ASN A 11 1.87 0.62 -18.97
CA ASN A 11 1.37 -0.51 -18.17
C ASN A 11 -0.13 -0.75 -18.38
N ALA A 12 -0.92 0.32 -18.55
CA ALA A 12 -2.36 0.26 -18.73
C ALA A 12 -2.76 -0.42 -20.05
N ARG A 13 -1.92 -0.35 -21.09
CA ARG A 13 -2.14 -1.12 -22.33
C ARG A 13 -2.04 -2.63 -22.11
N GLN A 14 -1.20 -3.07 -21.17
CA GLN A 14 -1.01 -4.51 -20.87
C GLN A 14 -1.98 -5.00 -19.79
N LYS A 15 -2.19 -4.20 -18.74
CA LYS A 15 -3.05 -4.51 -17.58
C LYS A 15 -3.97 -3.33 -17.26
N PRO A 16 -5.04 -3.11 -18.05
CA PRO A 16 -5.89 -1.92 -17.92
C PRO A 16 -6.61 -1.84 -16.57
N MET A 17 -6.95 -2.99 -15.99
CA MET A 17 -7.66 -3.07 -14.71
C MET A 17 -6.73 -3.02 -13.49
N SER A 18 -5.42 -2.88 -13.68
CA SER A 18 -4.46 -2.79 -12.58
C SER A 18 -4.46 -1.39 -11.96
N ILE A 19 -4.28 -1.33 -10.64
CA ILE A 19 -3.96 -0.10 -9.90
C ILE A 19 -2.52 0.38 -10.15
N GLY A 20 -1.68 -0.46 -10.78
CA GLY A 20 -0.34 -0.10 -11.25
C GLY A 20 0.79 -0.50 -10.32
N LYS A 21 1.88 0.27 -10.32
CA LYS A 21 3.09 0.03 -9.51
C LYS A 21 3.33 1.17 -8.54
N ALA A 22 4.07 0.89 -7.46
CA ALA A 22 4.47 1.89 -6.49
C ALA A 22 5.29 3.00 -7.14
N VAL A 23 4.96 4.24 -6.78
CA VAL A 23 5.75 5.41 -7.22
C VAL A 23 7.07 5.47 -6.45
N MET A 24 7.99 6.33 -6.90
CA MET A 24 9.29 6.48 -6.26
C MET A 24 9.14 6.77 -4.75
N PHE A 25 10.00 6.13 -3.95
CA PHE A 25 10.05 6.25 -2.49
C PHE A 25 8.81 5.74 -1.73
N VAL A 26 7.98 4.94 -2.39
CA VAL A 26 6.86 4.23 -1.77
C VAL A 26 7.14 2.73 -1.83
N ASP A 27 7.12 2.07 -0.67
CA ASP A 27 7.11 0.61 -0.59
C ASP A 27 5.65 0.14 -0.46
N ALA A 28 5.29 -0.89 -1.23
CA ALA A 28 3.98 -1.53 -1.17
C ALA A 28 4.16 -3.06 -1.11
N LYS A 29 3.44 -3.72 -0.21
CA LYS A 29 3.40 -5.18 -0.07
C LYS A 29 1.97 -5.67 0.06
N VAL A 30 1.76 -6.95 -0.25
CA VAL A 30 0.49 -7.64 0.05
C VAL A 30 0.77 -8.58 1.22
N LEU A 31 0.00 -8.46 2.30
CA LEU A 31 0.21 -9.18 3.55
C LEU A 31 -0.97 -10.12 3.87
N ASP A 32 -0.68 -11.25 4.53
CA ASP A 32 -1.69 -12.10 5.15
C ASP A 32 -2.16 -11.56 6.52
N ASP A 33 -3.09 -12.25 7.16
CA ASP A 33 -3.62 -11.89 8.50
C ASP A 33 -2.54 -11.92 9.60
N ASN A 34 -1.44 -12.63 9.36
CA ASN A 34 -0.29 -12.72 10.26
C ASN A 34 0.80 -11.69 9.92
N LYS A 35 0.53 -10.77 8.98
CA LYS A 35 1.44 -9.72 8.47
C LYS A 35 2.68 -10.23 7.74
N ASN A 36 2.63 -11.45 7.21
CA ASN A 36 3.67 -11.97 6.33
C ASN A 36 3.36 -11.60 4.89
N GLU A 37 4.40 -11.37 4.09
CA GLU A 37 4.25 -11.10 2.65
C GLU A 37 3.75 -12.36 1.93
N VAL A 38 2.67 -12.21 1.17
CA VAL A 38 2.09 -13.32 0.40
C VAL A 38 2.79 -13.49 -0.94
N GLY A 39 2.66 -14.69 -1.52
CA GLY A 39 3.23 -15.04 -2.80
C GLY A 39 2.50 -14.43 -4.00
N LEU A 40 3.03 -14.69 -5.19
CA LEU A 40 2.40 -14.28 -6.44
C LEU A 40 1.01 -14.94 -6.60
N ASN A 41 0.02 -14.14 -6.98
CA ASN A 41 -1.39 -14.54 -7.16
C ASN A 41 -2.13 -14.95 -5.88
N GLU A 42 -1.59 -14.64 -4.70
CA GLU A 42 -2.31 -14.81 -3.43
C GLU A 42 -3.04 -13.51 -3.04
N ILE A 43 -4.15 -13.67 -2.32
CA ILE A 43 -4.98 -12.56 -1.84
C ILE A 43 -4.49 -12.14 -0.45
N GLY A 44 -4.43 -10.83 -0.21
CA GLY A 44 -4.10 -10.26 1.10
C GLY A 44 -4.38 -8.76 1.16
N GLU A 45 -3.93 -8.12 2.24
CA GLU A 45 -4.07 -6.69 2.49
C GLU A 45 -2.91 -5.90 1.87
N LEU A 46 -3.22 -4.79 1.17
CA LEU A 46 -2.22 -3.87 0.64
C LEU A 46 -1.64 -2.97 1.75
N ALA A 47 -0.40 -3.22 2.15
CA ALA A 47 0.33 -2.43 3.13
C ALA A 47 1.30 -1.44 2.45
N ILE A 48 1.31 -0.19 2.93
CA ILE A 48 2.10 0.91 2.34
C ILE A 48 3.05 1.51 3.38
N ARG A 49 4.31 1.72 3.00
CA ARG A 49 5.31 2.44 3.80
C ARG A 49 5.97 3.53 2.97
N ALA A 50 5.81 4.78 3.41
CA ALA A 50 6.41 5.94 2.77
C ALA A 50 6.39 7.17 3.68
N LYS A 51 7.22 8.19 3.38
CA LYS A 51 7.24 9.46 4.11
C LYS A 51 5.97 10.32 3.93
N ASN A 52 5.18 10.04 2.90
CA ASN A 52 3.94 10.76 2.61
C ASN A 52 2.70 10.12 3.26
N VAL A 53 2.88 9.05 4.04
CA VAL A 53 1.83 8.44 4.87
C VAL A 53 1.53 9.36 6.05
N THR A 54 0.26 9.49 6.41
CA THR A 54 -0.17 10.28 7.58
C THR A 54 0.50 9.77 8.87
N PRO A 55 0.85 10.64 9.84
CA PRO A 55 1.36 10.17 11.13
C PRO A 55 0.30 9.42 11.96
N GLY A 56 -0.98 9.48 11.57
CA GLY A 56 -2.06 8.75 12.23
C GLY A 56 -3.41 9.43 12.09
N TYR A 57 -4.36 8.97 12.91
CA TYR A 57 -5.67 9.57 13.05
C TYR A 57 -5.64 10.70 14.08
N TRP A 58 -6.22 11.85 13.72
CA TRP A 58 -6.25 13.02 14.59
C TRP A 58 -6.97 12.73 15.91
N ASN A 59 -6.30 13.06 17.03
CA ASN A 59 -6.79 12.86 18.39
C ASN A 59 -7.23 11.42 18.70
N LYS A 60 -6.68 10.42 17.99
CA LYS A 60 -6.97 9.00 18.18
C LYS A 60 -5.67 8.18 18.19
N PRO A 61 -4.85 8.29 19.26
CA PRO A 61 -3.58 7.59 19.35
C PRO A 61 -3.75 6.06 19.41
N GLU A 62 -4.78 5.56 20.10
CA GLU A 62 -5.04 4.11 20.20
C GLU A 62 -5.42 3.50 18.84
N GLU A 63 -6.30 4.15 18.07
CA GLU A 63 -6.66 3.69 16.73
C GLU A 63 -5.49 3.79 15.75
N THR A 64 -4.63 4.81 15.93
CA THR A 64 -3.38 4.92 15.17
C THR A 64 -2.47 3.72 15.45
N ALA A 65 -2.25 3.39 16.72
CA ALA A 65 -1.39 2.26 17.09
C ALA A 65 -1.93 0.90 16.63
N LYS A 66 -3.26 0.75 16.48
CA LYS A 66 -3.87 -0.48 15.96
C LYS A 66 -3.59 -0.74 14.48
N ILE A 67 -3.46 0.31 13.68
CA ILE A 67 -3.37 0.22 12.20
C ILE A 67 -1.95 0.47 11.69
N PHE A 68 -1.19 1.34 12.37
CA PHE A 68 0.17 1.68 11.96
C PHE A 68 1.16 0.70 12.61
N HIS A 69 1.99 0.08 11.77
CA HIS A 69 2.99 -0.91 12.17
C HIS A 69 4.38 -0.44 11.70
N ASN A 70 5.43 -0.83 12.45
CA ASN A 70 6.82 -0.47 12.15
C ASN A 70 7.43 -1.37 11.08
#